data_AF-A0A259GC71-F1
#
_entry.id   AF-A0A259GC71-F1
#
_cell.length_a   1.000
_cell.length_b   1.000
_cell.length_c   1.000
_cell.angle_alpha   90.00
_cell.angle_beta   90.00
_cell.angle_gamma   90.00
#
_symmetry.space_group_name_H-M   'P 1'
#
loop_
_entity.id
_entity.type
_entity.pdbx_description
1 polymer ?
#
loop_
_entity_poly.entity_id
_entity_poly.type
_entity_poly.pdbx_seq_one_letter_code
_entity_poly.pdbx_strand_id
1 'polypeptide(L)' 'MLHIVNKSATDRGSLESCLAMATKGSAVLLIEDAVYAATTGGAAAAKIQAAAADLIWLQSTKAASLGCNLI' A
#
# COMPACT_ATOMS: atom_id res chain seq x y z
N MET A 1 3.83 -6.84 -12.69
CA MET A 1 4.25 -5.42 -12.87
C MET A 1 4.66 -4.87 -11.51
N LEU A 2 5.54 -3.86 -11.44
CA LEU A 2 5.82 -3.13 -10.21
C LEU A 2 5.09 -1.79 -10.22
N HIS A 3 4.27 -1.54 -9.20
CA HIS A 3 3.60 -0.27 -8.96
C HIS A 3 4.25 0.41 -7.77
N ILE A 4 4.49 1.72 -7.85
CA ILE A 4 5.11 2.49 -6.79
C ILE A 4 4.14 3.59 -6.39
N VAL A 5 3.84 3.67 -5.09
CA VAL A 5 3.01 4.73 -4.51
C VAL A 5 3.87 5.49 -3.51
N ASN A 6 4.00 6.80 -3.69
CA ASN A 6 4.76 7.67 -2.79
C ASN A 6 3.89 8.72 -2.07
N LYS A 7 2.62 8.84 -2.45
CA LYS A 7 1.67 9.76 -1.82
C LYS A 7 0.81 9.06 -0.78
N SER A 8 0.38 9.85 0.21
CA SER A 8 -0.56 9.39 1.25
C SER A 8 -1.79 8.76 0.60
N ALA A 9 -2.37 7.74 1.23
CA ALA A 9 -3.62 7.13 0.79
C ALA A 9 -4.81 8.11 0.76
N THR A 10 -4.72 9.23 1.49
CA THR A 10 -5.73 10.29 1.47
C THR A 10 -5.47 11.35 0.40
N ASP A 11 -4.33 11.30 -0.29
CA ASP A 11 -3.94 12.29 -1.30
C ASP A 11 -4.32 11.81 -2.72
N ARG A 12 -5.31 12.51 -3.30
CA ARG A 12 -5.67 12.48 -4.72
C ARG A 12 -5.97 11.10 -5.32
N GLY A 13 -6.29 10.09 -4.51
CA GLY A 13 -6.73 8.77 -4.98
C GLY A 13 -5.64 7.95 -5.70
N SER A 14 -4.37 8.26 -5.46
CA SER A 14 -3.23 7.59 -6.10
C SER A 14 -3.16 6.10 -5.75
N LEU A 15 -3.42 5.75 -4.48
CA LEU A 15 -3.48 4.37 -4.02
C LEU A 15 -4.65 3.62 -4.66
N GLU A 16 -5.83 4.22 -4.72
CA GLU A 16 -7.03 3.64 -5.33
C GLU A 16 -6.80 3.33 -6.81
N SER A 17 -6.23 4.30 -7.54
CA SER A 17 -5.90 4.13 -8.96
C SER A 17 -4.87 3.02 -9.17
N CYS A 18 -3.86 2.95 -8.29
CA CYS A 18 -2.87 1.87 -8.29
C CYS A 18 -3.53 0.50 -8.08
N LEU A 19 -4.39 0.39 -7.06
CA LEU A 19 -5.10 -0.86 -6.75
C LEU A 19 -6.05 -1.30 -7.88
N ALA A 20 -6.70 -0.36 -8.56
CA ALA A 20 -7.56 -0.66 -9.70
C ALA A 20 -6.78 -1.19 -10.92
N MET A 21 -5.52 -0.80 -11.07
CA MET A 21 -4.64 -1.25 -12.15
C MET A 21 -3.82 -2.49 -11.82
N ALA A 22 -3.59 -2.75 -10.53
CA ALA A 22 -2.77 -3.86 -10.07
C ALA A 22 -3.49 -5.20 -10.32
N THR A 23 -2.85 -6.08 -11.09
CA THR A 23 -3.35 -7.42 -11.36
C THR A 23 -2.70 -8.45 -10.44
N LYS A 24 -3.33 -9.62 -10.29
CA LYS A 24 -2.82 -10.73 -9.48
C LYS A 24 -1.35 -11.04 -9.80
N GLY A 25 -0.52 -11.11 -8.77
CA GLY A 25 0.93 -11.33 -8.87
C GLY A 25 1.75 -10.06 -9.13
N SER A 26 1.13 -8.89 -9.26
CA SER A 26 1.86 -7.62 -9.33
C SER A 26 2.37 -7.19 -7.96
N ALA A 27 3.49 -6.47 -7.96
CA ALA A 27 4.10 -5.92 -6.77
C ALA A 27 3.67 -4.46 -6.55
N VAL A 28 3.36 -4.09 -5.32
CA VAL A 28 3.07 -2.71 -4.91
C VAL A 28 4.08 -2.29 -3.85
N LEU A 29 4.84 -1.23 -4.16
CA LEU A 29 5.84 -0.63 -3.28
C LEU A 29 5.30 0.67 -2.68
N LEU A 30 5.18 0.70 -1.35
CA LEU A 30 4.82 1.89 -0.58
C LEU A 30 6.07 2.58 -0.05
N ILE A 31 6.26 3.84 -0.44
CA ILE A 31 7.39 4.69 -0.01
C ILE A 31 6.90 6.08 0.39
N GLU A 32 7.81 6.89 0.97
CA GLU A 32 7.51 8.25 1.42
C GLU A 32 6.26 8.31 2.32
N ASP A 33 5.23 9.06 1.94
CA ASP A 33 3.99 9.24 2.70
C ASP A 33 3.01 8.06 2.50
N ALA A 34 3.21 7.26 1.45
CA ALA A 34 2.36 6.10 1.18
C ALA A 34 2.55 4.98 2.20
N VAL A 35 3.68 4.97 2.93
CA VAL A 35 3.93 3.95 3.97
C VAL A 35 2.84 3.92 5.04
N TYR A 36 2.24 5.07 5.35
CA TYR A 36 1.18 5.17 6.33
C TYR A 36 -0.12 4.50 5.88
N ALA A 37 -0.29 4.21 4.58
CA ALA A 37 -1.44 3.48 4.09
C ALA A 37 -1.53 2.07 4.70
N ALA A 38 -0.37 1.45 4.99
CA ALA A 38 -0.26 0.14 5.62
C ALA A 38 -0.34 0.19 7.16
N THR A 39 -0.69 1.33 7.76
CA THR A 39 -0.90 1.43 9.20
C THR A 39 -2.17 0.67 9.59
N THR A 40 -2.06 -0.23 10.57
CA THR A 40 -3.22 -0.94 11.13
C THR A 40 -4.26 0.05 11.65
N GLY A 41 -5.53 -0.13 11.30
CA GLY A 41 -6.62 0.79 11.68
C GLY A 41 -6.64 2.11 10.91
N GLY A 42 -5.73 2.32 9.96
CA GLY A 42 -5.73 3.47 9.06
C GLY A 42 -6.84 3.41 8.01
N ALA A 43 -7.13 4.55 7.38
CA ALA A 43 -8.22 4.69 6.41
C ALA A 43 -8.12 3.74 5.19
N ALA A 44 -6.91 3.32 4.82
CA ALA A 44 -6.65 2.42 3.70
C ALA A 44 -6.50 0.96 4.09
N ALA A 45 -6.47 0.64 5.39
CA ALA A 45 -6.14 -0.71 5.88
C ALA A 45 -7.07 -1.78 5.30
N ALA A 46 -8.38 -1.54 5.27
CA ALA A 46 -9.35 -2.48 4.72
C ALA A 46 -9.15 -2.74 3.21
N LYS A 47 -8.79 -1.70 2.44
CA LYS A 47 -8.54 -1.83 0.99
C LYS A 47 -7.26 -2.62 0.71
N ILE A 48 -6.20 -2.33 1.45
CA ILE A 48 -4.93 -3.07 1.36
C ILE A 48 -5.14 -4.52 1.76
N GLN A 49 -5.89 -4.78 2.84
CA GLN A 49 -6.21 -6.13 3.29
C GLN A 49 -6.97 -6.94 2.24
N ALA A 50 -7.95 -6.33 1.57
CA ALA A 50 -8.69 -6.98 0.50
C ALA A 50 -7.79 -7.35 -0.71
N ALA A 51 -6.76 -6.54 -1.00
CA ALA A 51 -5.85 -6.77 -2.12
C ALA A 51 -4.62 -7.63 -1.78
N ALA A 52 -4.36 -7.90 -0.50
CA ALA A 52 -3.15 -8.59 -0.06
C ALA A 52 -3.04 -10.07 -0.45
N ALA A 53 -4.18 -10.74 -0.67
CA ALA A 53 -4.15 -12.11 -1.16
C ALA A 53 -3.67 -12.22 -2.62
N ASP A 54 -3.82 -11.16 -3.41
CA ASP A 54 -3.53 -11.17 -4.84
C ASP A 54 -2.26 -10.40 -5.21
N LEU A 55 -1.79 -9.48 -4.38
CA LEU A 55 -0.65 -8.60 -4.66
C LEU A 55 0.53 -8.90 -3.75
N ILE A 56 1.73 -8.67 -4.28
CA ILE A 56 2.98 -8.75 -3.53
C ILE A 56 3.28 -7.37 -2.95
N TRP A 57 3.43 -7.26 -1.64
CA TRP A 57 3.62 -5.97 -0.99
C TRP A 57 5.07 -5.72 -0.57
N LEU A 58 5.55 -4.51 -0.87
CA LEU A 58 6.87 -4.03 -0.51
C LEU A 58 6.71 -2.71 0.24
N GLN A 59 7.48 -2.52 1.30
CA GLN A 59 7.51 -1.27 2.05
C GLN A 59 8.93 -0.89 2.43
N SER A 60 9.20 0.41 2.54
CA SER A 60 10.47 0.88 3.11
C SER A 60 10.57 0.50 4.59
N THR A 61 11.80 0.35 5.11
CA THR A 61 12.08 0.05 6.53
C THR A 61 11.45 1.05 7.51
N LYS A 62 11.19 2.28 7.06
CA LYS A 62 10.48 3.31 7.84
C LYS A 62 9.04 2.91 8.17
N ALA A 63 8.36 2.21 7.25
CA ALA A 63 7.00 1.71 7.46
C ALA A 63 6.93 0.69 8.61
N ALA A 64 7.88 -0.24 8.65
CA ALA A 64 7.96 -1.25 9.71
C ALA A 64 8.12 -0.61 11.10
N SER A 65 8.89 0.48 11.21
CA SER A 65 9.05 1.22 12.47
C SER A 65 7.79 1.97 12.95
N LEU A 66 6.82 2.17 12.07
CA LEU A 66 5.54 2.84 12.37
C LEU A 66 4.43 1.86 12.77
N GLY A 67 4.75 0.58 12.97
CA GLY A 67 3.75 -0.46 13.22
C GLY A 67 2.89 -0.79 11.99
N CYS A 68 3.37 -0.41 10.80
CA CYS A 68 2.77 -0.85 9.54
C CYS A 68 3.22 -2.30 9.27
N ASN A 69 2.45 -3.26 9.76
CA ASN A 69 2.51 -4.61 9.25
C ASN A 69 1.60 -4.66 8.03
N LEU A 70 2.22 -4.63 6.85
CA LEU A 70 1.65 -5.38 5.73
C LEU A 70 1.52 -6.81 6.23
N ILE A 71 0.26 -7.25 6.33
CA ILE A 71 -0.18 -8.58 6.79
C ILE A 71 0.80 -9.69 6.41
#